data_AF-A0A946QDL2-F1
#
_entry.id   AF-A0A946QDL2-F1
#
_cell.length_a   1.000
_cell.length_b   1.000
_cell.length_c   1.000
_cell.angle_alpha   90.00
_cell.angle_beta   90.00
_cell.angle_gamma   90.00
#
_symmetry.space_group_name_H-M   'P 1'
#
loop_
_entity.id
_entity.type
_entity.pdbx_description
1 polymer ?
#
loop_
_entity_poly.entity_id
_entity_poly.type
_entity_poly.pdbx_seq_one_letter_code
_entity_poly.pdbx_strand_id
1 'polypeptide(L)'
;MLQRISTALHAEGVATELTARENHVPRLNVKVNAEQDAFEVCQCLRSSSPRVFVGHSRLDEGVLVINAMAVRENEIEPLIAALLRQIH
;
A
#
# COMPACT_ATOMS: atom_id res chain seq x y z
N MET A 1 -10.23 3.75 -7.78
CA MET A 1 -8.83 3.97 -7.37
C MET A 1 -8.29 2.84 -6.49
N LEU A 2 -8.60 2.78 -5.17
CA LEU A 2 -8.02 1.75 -4.28
C LEU A 2 -8.32 0.31 -4.71
N GLN A 3 -9.53 0.06 -5.24
CA GLN A 3 -9.89 -1.25 -5.79
C GLN A 3 -8.93 -1.68 -6.92
N ARG A 4 -8.49 -0.75 -7.77
CA ARG A 4 -7.60 -1.02 -8.90
C ARG A 4 -6.20 -1.39 -8.40
N ILE A 5 -5.70 -0.72 -7.36
CA ILE A 5 -4.45 -1.06 -6.68
C ILE A 5 -4.56 -2.45 -6.04
N SER A 6 -5.65 -2.72 -5.32
CA SER A 6 -5.92 -4.03 -4.70
C SER A 6 -5.93 -5.16 -5.73
N THR A 7 -6.63 -4.98 -6.85
CA THR A 7 -6.68 -5.97 -7.94
C THR A 7 -5.29 -6.26 -8.52
N ALA A 8 -4.48 -5.22 -8.76
CA ALA A 8 -3.13 -5.39 -9.29
C ALA A 8 -2.20 -6.12 -8.31
N LEU A 9 -2.26 -5.76 -7.02
CA LEU A 9 -1.47 -6.42 -5.98
C LEU A 9 -1.87 -7.90 -5.79
N HIS A 10 -3.18 -8.20 -5.79
CA HIS A 10 -3.67 -9.57 -5.71
C HIS A 10 -3.24 -10.42 -6.91
N ALA A 11 -3.12 -9.85 -8.11
CA ALA A 11 -2.63 -10.58 -9.29
C ALA A 11 -1.20 -11.09 -9.11
N GLU A 12 -0.39 -10.41 -8.30
CA GLU A 12 0.98 -10.78 -7.95
C GLU A 12 1.07 -11.52 -6.59
N GLY A 13 -0.07 -11.94 -6.02
CA GLY A 13 -0.12 -12.70 -4.77
C GLY A 13 0.02 -11.87 -3.49
N VAL A 14 0.06 -10.54 -3.57
CA VAL A 14 0.13 -9.67 -2.40
C VAL A 14 -1.25 -9.55 -1.74
N ALA A 15 -1.36 -9.92 -0.48
CA ALA A 15 -2.60 -9.89 0.26
C ALA A 15 -3.03 -8.45 0.59
N THR A 16 -4.27 -8.10 0.23
CA THR A 16 -4.84 -6.77 0.49
C THR A 16 -6.24 -6.84 1.08
N GLU A 17 -6.58 -5.85 1.91
CA GLU A 17 -7.90 -5.68 2.51
C GLU A 17 -8.38 -4.25 2.28
N LEU A 18 -9.43 -4.08 1.48
CA LEU A 18 -10.08 -2.79 1.26
C LEU A 18 -11.11 -2.54 2.36
N THR A 19 -10.90 -1.51 3.17
CA THR A 19 -11.87 -1.04 4.16
C THR A 19 -12.59 0.20 3.64
N ALA A 20 -13.89 0.08 3.37
CA ALA A 20 -14.78 1.19 3.04
C ALA A 20 -16.01 1.11 3.95
N ARG A 21 -15.95 1.77 5.13
CA ARG A 21 -17.06 1.86 6.08
C ARG A 21 -17.74 3.22 5.93
N GLU A 22 -19.05 3.30 6.20
CA GLU A 22 -19.75 4.57 6.31
C GLU A 22 -19.05 5.48 7.35
N ASN A 23 -18.88 6.76 7.01
CA ASN A 23 -18.22 7.80 7.82
C ASN A 23 -16.71 7.66 8.04
N HIS A 24 -16.01 6.79 7.29
CA HIS A 24 -14.55 6.71 7.32
C HIS A 24 -13.93 6.93 5.93
N VAL A 25 -12.73 7.51 5.91
CA VAL A 25 -11.93 7.60 4.69
C VAL A 25 -11.59 6.18 4.22
N PRO A 26 -11.92 5.78 2.98
CA PRO A 26 -11.58 4.47 2.46
C PRO A 26 -10.07 4.25 2.50
N ARG A 27 -9.66 3.06 2.92
CA ARG A 27 -8.24 2.69 3.01
C ARG A 27 -8.01 1.28 2.49
N LEU A 28 -6.83 1.06 1.94
CA LEU A 28 -6.33 -0.24 1.54
C LEU A 28 -5.23 -0.66 2.50
N ASN A 29 -5.45 -1.76 3.22
CA ASN A 29 -4.40 -2.40 4.00
C ASN A 29 -3.65 -3.37 3.07
N VAL A 30 -2.33 -3.23 2.98
CA VAL A 30 -1.46 -4.10 2.20
C VAL A 30 -0.58 -4.84 3.18
N LYS A 31 -0.66 -6.17 3.19
CA LYS A 31 0.16 -6.99 4.07
C LYS A 31 1.52 -7.22 3.43
N VAL A 32 2.60 -6.89 4.13
CA VAL A 32 3.95 -7.27 3.69
C VAL A 32 4.21 -8.74 4.00
N ASN A 33 5.17 -9.34 3.32
CA ASN A 33 5.52 -10.74 3.57
C ASN A 33 6.11 -10.92 4.96
N ALA A 34 5.90 -12.10 5.54
CA ALA A 34 6.29 -12.39 6.92
C ALA A 34 7.81 -12.32 7.17
N GLU A 35 8.61 -12.42 6.10
CA GLU A 35 10.06 -12.30 6.13
C GLU A 35 10.54 -10.84 5.98
N GLN A 36 9.64 -9.90 5.72
CA GLN A 36 9.95 -8.48 5.52
C GLN A 36 9.48 -7.63 6.70
N ASP A 37 10.26 -6.60 7.04
CA ASP A 37 9.87 -5.57 8.00
C ASP A 37 9.06 -4.47 7.27
N ALA A 38 7.82 -4.24 7.71
CA ALA A 38 6.96 -3.21 7.11
C ALA A 38 7.51 -1.78 7.28
N PHE A 39 8.26 -1.51 8.36
CA PHE A 39 8.95 -0.25 8.55
C PHE A 39 10.05 -0.05 7.52
N GLU A 40 10.85 -1.08 7.23
CA GLU A 40 11.86 -1.03 6.16
C GLU A 40 11.22 -0.83 4.79
N VAL A 41 10.18 -1.60 4.46
CA VAL A 41 9.41 -1.44 3.22
C VAL A 41 8.85 -0.01 3.11
N CYS A 42 8.30 0.53 4.20
CA CYS A 42 7.80 1.91 4.26
C CYS A 42 8.92 2.94 4.02
N GLN A 43 10.12 2.73 4.58
CA GLN A 43 11.27 3.60 4.33
C GLN A 43 11.75 3.53 2.87
N CYS A 44 11.79 2.34 2.28
CA CYS A 44 12.15 2.16 0.87
C CYS A 44 11.17 2.87 -0.07
N LEU A 45 9.86 2.71 0.16
CA LEU A 45 8.80 3.40 -0.59
C LEU A 45 8.90 4.93 -0.49
N ARG A 46 9.30 5.46 0.67
CA ARG A 46 9.47 6.90 0.87
C ARG A 46 10.72 7.44 0.18
N SER A 47 11.74 6.60 0.05
CA SER A 47 13.03 6.94 -0.56
C SER A 47 13.07 6.69 -2.06
N SER A 48 12.08 5.99 -2.63
CA SER A 48 11.98 5.70 -4.06
C SER A 48 11.49 6.89 -4.90
N SER A 49 11.59 6.75 -6.23
CA SER A 49 10.99 7.68 -7.19
C SER A 49 9.94 6.94 -8.05
N PRO A 50 8.64 7.34 -8.00
CA PRO A 50 8.11 8.38 -7.13
C PRO A 50 8.09 7.97 -5.65
N ARG A 51 8.00 8.96 -4.77
CA ARG A 51 7.90 8.74 -3.33
C ARG A 51 6.48 8.31 -2.99
N VAL A 52 6.36 7.19 -2.29
CA VAL A 52 5.08 6.67 -1.82
C VAL A 52 4.99 6.84 -0.31
N PHE A 53 3.93 7.51 0.13
CA PHE A 53 3.63 7.70 1.54
C PHE A 53 2.48 6.77 1.94
N VAL A 54 2.75 5.91 2.91
CA VAL A 54 1.77 5.03 3.55
C VAL A 54 1.61 5.42 5.02
N GLY A 55 0.43 5.18 5.58
CA GLY A 55 0.14 5.36 7.00
C GLY A 55 0.95 4.39 7.86
N HIS A 56 1.41 4.87 9.02
CA HIS A 56 2.31 4.13 9.92
C HIS A 56 1.60 3.40 11.06
N SER A 57 0.28 3.45 11.11
CA SER A 57 -0.50 3.01 12.28
C SER A 57 -0.50 1.50 12.53
N ARG A 58 0.03 0.68 11.61
CA ARG A 58 0.00 -0.80 11.67
C ARG A 58 1.30 -1.45 11.15
N LEU A 59 2.41 -0.72 11.19
CA LEU A 59 3.69 -1.28 10.70
C LEU A 59 4.18 -2.43 11.57
N ASP A 60 3.93 -2.37 12.87
CA ASP A 60 4.18 -3.44 13.85
C ASP A 60 3.37 -4.72 13.56
N GLU A 61 2.25 -4.60 12.86
CA GLU A 61 1.43 -5.73 12.39
C GLU A 61 1.84 -6.24 11.00
N GLY A 62 2.88 -5.68 10.38
CA GLY A 62 3.26 -6.01 9.00
C GLY A 62 2.30 -5.44 7.96
N VAL A 63 1.66 -4.31 8.23
CA VAL A 63 0.62 -3.73 7.34
C VAL A 63 0.95 -2.30 6.93
N LEU A 64 1.00 -2.06 5.62
CA LEU A 64 1.03 -0.72 5.04
C LEU A 64 -0.41 -0.23 4.83
N VAL A 65 -0.71 0.99 5.26
CA VAL A 65 -2.06 1.57 5.10
C VAL A 65 -2.04 2.66 4.02
N ILE A 66 -2.84 2.50 2.97
CA ILE A 66 -2.98 3.48 1.89
C ILE A 66 -4.35 4.15 2.02
N ASN A 67 -4.38 5.45 2.29
CA ASN A 67 -5.63 6.21 2.38
C ASN A 67 -6.05 6.70 0.99
N ALA A 68 -7.33 6.55 0.63
CA ALA A 68 -7.84 6.99 -0.68
C ALA A 68 -7.62 8.50 -0.92
N MET A 69 -7.68 9.32 0.13
CA MET A 69 -7.43 10.77 0.03
C MET A 69 -5.97 11.14 -0.26
N ALA A 70 -5.04 10.20 -0.06
CA ALA A 70 -3.61 10.43 -0.27
C ALA A 70 -3.12 10.01 -1.66
N VAL A 71 -3.99 9.44 -2.50
CA VAL A 71 -3.62 8.93 -3.83
C VAL A 71 -4.34 9.74 -4.90
N ARG A 72 -3.58 10.19 -5.91
CA ARG A 72 -4.13 10.85 -7.11
C ARG A 72 -4.21 9.87 -8.27
N GLU A 73 -5.10 10.13 -9.23
CA GLU A 73 -5.34 9.22 -10.36
C GLU A 73 -4.07 8.98 -11.20
N ASN A 74 -3.24 10.01 -11.39
CA ASN A 74 -1.97 9.91 -12.10
C ASN A 74 -0.85 9.20 -11.30
N GLU A 75 -1.08 8.92 -10.01
CA GLU A 75 -0.12 8.24 -9.13
C GLU A 75 -0.42 6.75 -8.98
N ILE A 76 -1.55 6.24 -9.49
CA ILE A 76 -1.98 4.85 -9.33
C ILE A 76 -0.95 3.87 -9.90
N GLU A 77 -0.58 4.01 -11.17
CA GLU A 77 0.34 3.08 -11.83
C GLU A 77 1.74 3.13 -11.22
N PRO A 78 2.34 4.31 -10.96
CA PRO A 78 3.61 4.37 -10.25
C PRO A 78 3.56 3.81 -8.83
N LEU A 79 2.44 3.99 -8.12
CA LEU A 79 2.23 3.44 -6.77
C LEU A 79 2.20 1.90 -6.80
N ILE A 80 1.44 1.30 -7.74
CA ILE A 80 1.40 -0.15 -7.93
C ILE A 80 2.82 -0.69 -8.20
N ALA A 81 3.53 -0.08 -9.15
CA ALA A 81 4.88 -0.49 -9.51
C ALA A 81 5.87 -0.37 -8.33
N ALA A 82 5.75 0.68 -7.51
CA ALA A 82 6.57 0.85 -6.31
C ALA A 82 6.26 -0.22 -5.26
N LEU A 83 4.99 -0.51 -5.00
CA LEU A 83 4.58 -1.53 -4.01
C LEU A 83 5.07 -2.92 -4.41
N LEU A 84 4.86 -3.33 -5.67
CA LEU A 84 5.31 -4.62 -6.18
C LEU A 84 6.84 -4.76 -6.22
N ARG A 85 7.57 -3.65 -6.35
CA ARG A 85 9.04 -3.66 -6.28
C ARG A 85 9.55 -3.84 -4.84
N GLN A 86 8.76 -3.49 -3.83
CA GLN A 86 9.23 -3.53 -2.44
C GLN A 86 8.64 -4.69 -1.64
N ILE A 87 7.58 -5.33 -2.15
CA ILE A 87 6.91 -6.47 -1.53
C ILE A 87 7.19 -7.71 -2.39
N HIS A 88 7.87 -8.70 -1.84
CA HIS A 88 8.37 -9.89 -2.55
C HIS A 88 8.11 -11.17 -1.77
#